data_AF-A0A8H6IM07-F1
#
_entry.id   AF-A0A8H6IM07-F1
#
_cell.length_a   1.000
_cell.length_b   1.000
_cell.length_c   1.000
_cell.angle_alpha   90.00
_cell.angle_beta   90.00
_cell.angle_gamma   90.00
#
_symmetry.space_group_name_H-M   'P 1'
#
loop_
_entity.id
_entity.type
_entity.pdbx_description
1 polymer ?
#
loop_
_entity_poly.entity_id
_entity_poly.type
_entity_poly.pdbx_seq_one_letter_code
_entity_poly.pdbx_strand_id
1 'polypeptide(L)'
;DTDSIRPQSAQNSAGIQTLLDAEREASKIVQKVRTKRVKEARDEAKKEIEAYRTSKEDAFKKFESEHTRGNQQAEDEANREAESKIREIKTAGKKGQDKVITDLLKAVFDVKPVAPSIA
;
A
#
# COMPACT_ATOMS: atom_id res chain seq x y z
N ASP A 1 17.80 89.55 38.58
CA ASP A 1 18.44 88.44 37.85
C ASP A 1 17.72 87.13 38.09
N THR A 2 16.67 86.95 37.30
CA THR A 2 15.95 85.69 37.11
C THR A 2 16.45 85.08 35.81
N ASP A 3 17.37 84.13 35.85
CA ASP A 3 17.48 83.13 34.79
C ASP A 3 18.43 81.99 35.18
N SER A 4 17.88 80.81 35.53
CA SER A 4 18.50 79.51 35.23
C SER A 4 17.61 78.37 35.76
N ILE A 5 16.41 78.23 35.21
CA ILE A 5 15.67 76.97 35.33
C ILE A 5 16.14 76.08 34.17
N ARG A 6 17.12 75.21 34.45
CA ARG A 6 17.61 74.19 33.51
C ARG A 6 16.48 73.21 33.16
N PRO A 7 16.29 72.81 31.89
CA PRO A 7 15.27 71.86 31.52
C PRO A 7 15.79 70.43 31.76
N GLN A 8 15.71 69.92 32.98
CA GLN A 8 16.10 68.52 33.31
C GLN A 8 15.01 67.48 32.98
N SER A 9 13.87 67.89 32.44
CA SER A 9 12.72 67.01 32.19
C SER A 9 12.70 66.36 30.80
N ALA A 10 13.40 66.93 29.81
CA ALA A 10 13.36 66.46 28.42
C ALA A 10 14.27 65.23 28.15
N GLN A 11 15.36 65.07 28.92
CA GLN A 11 16.26 63.91 28.77
C GLN A 11 15.67 62.64 29.38
N ASN A 12 14.86 62.77 30.44
CA ASN A 12 14.16 61.63 31.04
C ASN A 12 13.06 61.07 30.12
N SER A 13 12.30 61.92 29.41
CA SER A 13 11.23 61.44 28.53
C SER A 13 11.75 60.75 27.27
N ALA A 14 12.80 61.27 26.63
CA ALA A 14 13.42 60.66 25.44
C ALA A 14 14.12 59.33 25.75
N GLY A 15 14.82 59.24 26.89
CA GLY A 15 15.45 58.01 27.36
C GLY A 15 14.42 56.92 27.69
N ILE A 16 13.35 57.28 28.40
CA ILE A 16 12.25 56.36 28.71
C ILE A 16 11.55 55.88 27.44
N GLN A 17 11.30 56.76 26.46
CA GLN A 17 10.68 56.37 25.19
C GLN A 17 11.54 55.36 24.43
N THR A 18 12.86 55.56 24.42
CA THR A 18 13.80 54.63 23.78
C THR A 18 13.78 53.25 24.46
N LEU A 19 13.69 53.20 25.79
CA LEU A 19 13.57 51.95 26.54
C LEU A 19 12.23 51.23 26.28
N LEU A 20 11.12 51.96 26.21
CA LEU A 20 9.80 51.40 25.89
C LEU A 20 9.75 50.83 24.46
N ASP A 21 10.39 51.49 23.50
CA ASP A 21 10.48 50.99 22.13
C ASP A 21 11.39 49.75 22.04
N ALA A 22 12.49 49.72 22.79
CA ALA A 22 13.33 48.53 22.92
C ALA A 22 12.57 47.35 23.56
N GLU A 23 11.76 47.58 24.59
CA GLU A 23 10.92 46.55 25.23
C GLU A 23 9.88 45.96 24.26
N ARG A 24 9.25 46.82 23.45
CA ARG A 24 8.31 46.39 22.41
C ARG A 24 8.99 45.53 21.34
N GLU A 25 10.16 45.95 20.86
CA GLU A 25 10.89 45.18 19.86
C GLU A 25 11.41 43.85 20.42
N ALA A 26 11.95 43.84 21.65
CA ALA A 26 12.34 42.61 22.33
C ALA A 26 11.15 41.64 22.46
N SER A 27 9.99 42.15 22.89
CA SER A 27 8.76 41.35 23.00
C SER A 27 8.32 40.77 21.65
N LYS A 28 8.37 41.56 20.58
CA LYS A 28 8.06 41.08 19.21
C LYS A 28 9.03 40.00 18.75
N ILE A 29 10.33 40.15 19.01
CA ILE A 29 11.34 39.16 18.65
C ILE A 29 11.06 37.84 19.37
N VAL A 30 10.81 37.88 20.68
CA VAL A 30 10.50 36.68 21.48
C VAL A 30 9.24 35.97 20.95
N GLN A 31 8.18 36.73 20.64
CA GLN A 31 6.96 36.16 20.06
C GLN A 31 7.21 35.51 18.70
N LYS A 32 7.97 36.18 17.81
CA LYS A 32 8.34 35.64 16.48
C LYS A 32 9.17 34.36 16.59
N VAL A 33 10.14 34.31 17.51
CA VAL A 33 10.96 33.12 17.73
C VAL A 33 10.10 31.97 18.24
N ARG A 34 9.19 32.23 19.19
CA ARG A 34 8.29 31.20 19.72
C ARG A 34 7.38 30.62 18.64
N THR A 35 6.74 31.47 17.83
CA THR A 35 5.87 31.00 16.75
C THR A 35 6.63 30.28 15.65
N LYS A 36 7.83 30.76 15.29
CA LYS A 36 8.71 30.10 14.32
C LYS A 36 9.11 28.70 14.78
N ARG A 37 9.58 28.54 16.03
CA ARG A 37 9.96 27.22 16.57
C ARG A 37 8.81 26.22 16.58
N VAL A 38 7.60 26.66 16.95
CA VAL A 38 6.42 25.79 16.95
C VAL A 38 6.04 25.38 15.52
N LYS A 39 6.14 26.29 14.56
CA LYS A 39 5.86 26.00 13.15
C LYS A 39 6.88 25.01 12.57
N GLU A 40 8.16 25.27 12.79
CA GLU A 40 9.26 24.38 12.34
C GLU A 40 9.10 22.98 12.92
N ALA A 41 8.84 22.85 14.23
CA ALA A 41 8.62 21.54 14.86
C ALA A 41 7.41 20.79 14.26
N ARG A 42 6.32 21.50 13.94
CA ARG A 42 5.15 20.90 13.29
C ARG A 42 5.44 20.45 11.86
N ASP A 43 6.16 21.27 11.09
CA ASP A 43 6.48 20.98 9.70
C ASP A 43 7.49 19.82 9.61
N GLU A 44 8.45 19.76 10.53
CA GLU A 44 9.42 18.66 10.65
C GLU A 44 8.73 17.34 11.04
N ALA A 45 7.86 17.35 12.05
CA ALA A 45 7.10 16.17 12.45
C ALA A 45 6.21 15.65 11.30
N LYS A 46 5.55 16.53 10.54
CA LYS A 46 4.77 16.14 9.36
C LYS A 46 5.65 15.49 8.29
N LYS A 47 6.83 16.06 8.03
CA LYS A 47 7.78 15.52 7.07
C LYS A 47 8.26 14.13 7.47
N GLU A 48 8.55 13.92 8.75
CA GLU A 48 8.97 12.62 9.28
C GLU A 48 7.84 11.58 9.20
N ILE A 49 6.60 11.97 9.51
CA ILE A 49 5.42 11.11 9.36
C ILE A 49 5.21 10.69 7.90
N GLU A 50 5.26 11.63 6.95
CA GLU A 50 5.11 11.30 5.52
C GLU A 50 6.26 10.43 5.01
N ALA A 51 7.49 10.67 5.44
CA ALA A 51 8.64 9.83 5.10
C ALA A 51 8.47 8.41 5.64
N TYR A 52 8.01 8.27 6.89
CA TYR A 52 7.74 6.96 7.49
C TYR A 52 6.59 6.24 6.78
N ARG A 53 5.51 6.96 6.47
CA ARG A 53 4.36 6.42 5.73
C ARG A 53 4.79 5.91 4.36
N THR A 54 5.51 6.73 3.60
CA THR A 54 6.04 6.37 2.27
C THR A 54 6.92 5.13 2.35
N SER A 55 7.87 5.09 3.31
CA SER A 55 8.75 3.93 3.52
C SER A 55 7.96 2.65 3.84
N LYS A 56 6.93 2.75 4.70
CA LYS A 56 6.08 1.60 5.02
C LYS A 56 5.20 1.15 3.85
N GLU A 57 4.69 2.10 3.08
CA GLU A 57 3.90 1.81 1.88
C GLU A 57 4.75 1.11 0.80
N ASP A 58 5.98 1.58 0.60
CA ASP A 58 6.93 0.96 -0.33
C ASP A 58 7.35 -0.43 0.14
N ALA A 59 7.60 -0.61 1.44
CA ALA A 59 7.87 -1.92 2.02
C ALA A 59 6.67 -2.87 1.87
N PHE A 60 5.45 -2.37 2.08
CA PHE A 60 4.22 -3.14 1.91
C PHE A 60 4.04 -3.54 0.44
N LYS A 61 4.20 -2.62 -0.51
CA LYS A 61 4.11 -2.91 -1.95
C LYS A 61 5.17 -3.90 -2.42
N LYS A 62 6.40 -3.80 -1.91
CA LYS A 62 7.44 -4.81 -2.17
C LYS A 62 7.04 -6.16 -1.62
N PHE A 63 6.66 -6.21 -0.34
CA PHE A 63 6.21 -7.44 0.30
C PHE A 63 5.05 -8.08 -0.43
N GLU A 64 4.05 -7.28 -0.82
CA GLU A 64 2.94 -7.67 -1.68
C GLU A 64 3.51 -8.23 -2.98
N SER A 65 4.23 -7.47 -3.81
CA SER A 65 4.76 -7.97 -5.09
C SER A 65 5.60 -9.27 -4.99
N GLU A 66 6.34 -9.46 -3.91
CA GLU A 66 7.14 -10.65 -3.65
C GLU A 66 6.28 -11.85 -3.19
N HIS A 67 5.22 -11.60 -2.41
CA HIS A 67 4.35 -12.64 -1.84
C HIS A 67 3.03 -12.85 -2.59
N THR A 68 2.61 -11.94 -3.47
CA THR A 68 1.46 -12.11 -4.37
C THR A 68 1.76 -13.17 -5.44
N ARG A 69 3.03 -13.56 -5.61
CA ARG A 69 3.44 -14.76 -6.36
C ARG A 69 3.10 -16.08 -5.65
N GLY A 70 2.55 -16.03 -4.43
CA GLY A 70 2.37 -17.19 -3.55
C GLY A 70 1.66 -18.38 -4.18
N ASN A 71 0.73 -18.14 -5.12
CA ASN A 71 0.03 -19.21 -5.83
C ASN A 71 0.49 -19.42 -7.26
N GLN A 72 1.26 -18.52 -7.87
CA GLN A 72 1.57 -18.62 -9.30
C GLN A 72 2.45 -19.83 -9.61
N GLN A 73 3.44 -20.12 -8.76
CA GLN A 73 4.26 -21.33 -8.90
C GLN A 73 3.44 -22.61 -8.67
N ALA A 74 2.52 -22.59 -7.71
CA ALA A 74 1.65 -23.74 -7.43
C ALA A 74 0.64 -23.97 -8.58
N GLU A 75 0.09 -22.90 -9.16
CA GLU A 75 -0.78 -22.94 -10.33
C GLU A 75 -0.04 -23.44 -11.56
N ASP A 76 1.17 -22.93 -11.83
CA ASP A 76 1.99 -23.37 -12.95
C ASP A 76 2.34 -24.86 -12.85
N GLU A 77 2.70 -25.34 -11.65
CA GLU A 77 2.98 -26.75 -11.42
C GLU A 77 1.73 -27.62 -11.56
N ALA A 78 0.61 -27.21 -10.96
CA ALA A 78 -0.67 -27.90 -11.10
C ALA A 78 -1.13 -27.97 -12.56
N ASN A 79 -0.95 -26.90 -13.34
CA ASN A 79 -1.25 -26.86 -14.77
C ASN A 79 -0.37 -27.84 -15.55
N ARG A 80 0.93 -27.89 -15.27
CA ARG A 80 1.85 -28.87 -15.92
C ARG A 80 1.46 -30.31 -15.63
N GLU A 81 1.16 -30.63 -14.36
CA GLU A 81 0.70 -31.95 -13.97
C GLU A 81 -0.62 -32.31 -14.65
N ALA A 82 -1.58 -31.39 -14.65
CA ALA A 82 -2.88 -31.57 -15.31
C ALA A 82 -2.72 -31.82 -16.81
N GLU A 83 -1.87 -31.06 -17.49
CA GLU A 83 -1.57 -31.29 -18.90
C GLU A 83 -0.93 -32.66 -19.14
N SER A 84 -0.03 -33.10 -18.25
CA SER A 84 0.57 -34.43 -18.34
C SER A 84 -0.49 -35.52 -18.22
N LYS A 85 -1.36 -35.41 -17.21
CA LYS A 85 -2.49 -36.33 -16.99
C LYS A 85 -3.44 -36.35 -18.18
N ILE A 86 -3.74 -35.20 -18.79
CA ILE A 86 -4.56 -35.12 -20.00
C ILE A 86 -3.89 -35.85 -21.16
N ARG A 87 -2.58 -35.71 -21.36
CA ARG A 87 -1.84 -36.45 -22.39
C ARG A 87 -1.87 -37.95 -22.16
N GLU A 88 -1.71 -38.39 -20.90
CA GLU A 88 -1.83 -39.80 -20.52
C GLU A 88 -3.23 -40.36 -20.80
N ILE A 89 -4.29 -39.65 -20.37
CA ILE A 89 -5.69 -40.03 -20.61
C ILE A 89 -5.96 -40.14 -22.11
N LYS A 90 -5.51 -39.17 -22.92
CA LYS A 90 -5.67 -39.22 -24.38
C LYS A 90 -4.97 -40.42 -25.00
N THR A 91 -3.77 -40.75 -24.53
CA THR A 91 -3.00 -41.90 -25.02
C THR A 91 -3.66 -43.21 -24.63
N ALA A 92 -4.09 -43.35 -23.37
CA ALA A 92 -4.82 -44.52 -22.89
C ALA A 92 -6.15 -44.70 -23.63
N GLY A 93 -6.88 -43.62 -23.85
CA GLY A 93 -8.13 -43.60 -24.63
C GLY A 93 -7.92 -44.09 -26.05
N LYS A 94 -6.93 -43.56 -26.77
CA LYS A 94 -6.56 -44.02 -28.12
C LYS A 94 -6.20 -45.50 -28.14
N LYS A 95 -5.43 -45.98 -27.15
CA LYS A 95 -5.04 -47.39 -27.04
C LYS A 95 -6.23 -48.33 -26.80
N GLY A 96 -7.22 -47.88 -26.03
CA GLY A 96 -8.44 -48.65 -25.73
C GLY A 96 -9.55 -48.54 -26.77
N GLN A 97 -9.46 -47.55 -27.67
CA GLN A 97 -10.53 -47.15 -28.59
C GLN A 97 -11.01 -48.31 -29.47
N ASP A 98 -10.10 -49.00 -30.15
CA ASP A 98 -10.47 -50.06 -31.09
C ASP A 98 -11.18 -51.24 -30.41
N LYS A 99 -10.73 -51.57 -29.19
CA LYS A 99 -11.35 -52.63 -28.37
C LYS A 99 -12.76 -52.23 -27.97
N VAL A 100 -12.95 -51.01 -27.46
CA VAL A 100 -14.27 -50.51 -27.05
C VAL A 100 -15.24 -50.44 -28.22
N ILE A 101 -14.77 -49.98 -29.40
CA ILE A 101 -15.58 -49.97 -30.63
C ILE A 101 -16.00 -51.39 -31.00
N THR A 102 -15.07 -52.35 -30.97
CA THR A 102 -15.35 -53.75 -31.30
C THR A 102 -16.36 -54.36 -30.33
N ASP A 103 -16.18 -54.15 -29.02
CA ASP A 103 -17.08 -54.64 -27.98
C ASP A 103 -18.48 -54.03 -28.12
N LEU A 104 -18.58 -52.73 -28.43
CA LEU A 104 -19.85 -52.04 -28.63
C LEU A 104 -20.58 -52.53 -29.88
N LEU A 105 -19.88 -52.67 -31.02
CA LEU A 105 -20.45 -53.23 -32.24
C LEU A 105 -20.94 -54.65 -32.01
N LYS A 106 -20.14 -55.49 -31.34
CA LYS A 106 -20.53 -56.85 -30.99
C LYS A 106 -21.79 -56.88 -30.13
N ALA A 107 -21.89 -56.03 -29.12
CA ALA A 107 -23.07 -55.96 -28.26
C ALA A 107 -24.33 -55.50 -29.01
N VAL A 108 -24.18 -54.59 -29.99
CA VAL A 108 -25.31 -54.12 -30.82
C VAL A 108 -25.76 -55.17 -31.83
N PHE A 109 -24.82 -55.92 -32.43
CA PHE A 109 -25.14 -56.93 -33.43
C PHE A 109 -25.47 -58.32 -32.85
N ASP A 110 -25.13 -58.63 -31.60
CA ASP A 110 -25.52 -59.85 -30.89
C ASP A 110 -26.97 -59.75 -30.39
N VAL A 111 -27.91 -59.79 -31.33
CA VAL A 111 -29.35 -59.79 -31.04
C VAL A 111 -29.73 -61.12 -30.39
N LYS A 112 -30.05 -61.08 -29.09
CA LYS A 112 -30.62 -62.20 -28.34
C LYS A 112 -32.12 -61.99 -28.16
N PRO A 113 -32.95 -62.45 -29.11
CA PRO A 113 -34.39 -62.30 -28.99
C PRO A 113 -34.89 -63.13 -27.81
N VAL A 114 -35.57 -62.47 -26.88
CA VAL A 114 -36.29 -63.13 -25.79
C VAL A 114 -37.76 -63.09 -26.16
N ALA A 115 -38.41 -64.25 -26.18
CA ALA A 115 -39.85 -64.32 -26.38
C ALA A 115 -40.55 -63.59 -25.22
N PRO A 116 -41.56 -62.75 -25.48
CA PRO A 116 -42.27 -62.06 -24.42
C PRO A 116 -42.89 -63.09 -23.48
N SER A 117 -42.50 -63.06 -22.20
CA SER A 117 -43.15 -63.87 -21.16
C SER A 117 -44.54 -63.30 -20.92
N ILE A 118 -45.56 -64.12 -21.13
CA ILE A 118 -46.96 -63.78 -20.85
C ILE A 118 -47.08 -63.51 -19.35
N ALA A 119 -47.60 -62.33 -19.00
CA ALA A 119 -47.85 -61.87 -17.62
C ALA A 119 -48.93 -62.69 -16.93
#